data_AF-A0A258JYV9-F1
#
_entry.id   AF-A0A258JYV9-F1
#
_cell.length_a   1.000
_cell.length_b   1.000
_cell.length_c   1.000
_cell.angle_alpha   90.00
_cell.angle_beta   90.00
_cell.angle_gamma   90.00
#
_symmetry.space_group_name_H-M   'P 1'
#
loop_
_entity.id
_entity.type
_entity.pdbx_description
1 polymer ?
#
loop_
_entity_poly.entity_id
_entity_poly.type
_entity_poly.pdbx_seq_one_letter_code
_entity_poly.pdbx_strand_id
1 'polypeptide(L)'
;MKKIFLVIMVCTVLCGYQIQTKERVLVFTKTVRYHHESILEGVKAIQKMGKENDFGVDTTTMSNAFSEENLSKYDAVIFLSTSGNLLDSVQKLSFQKYIRSGGGFVGIHSASASEKEWPWFGDLVGAVFTNHPDPQIGNVIVFDKNDPSTKNLPSPWIRKDEWYNFKNIRLNVHILLGVNYILYTNSNY
;
A
#
# COMPACT_ATOMS: atom_id res chain seq x y z
N MET A 1 -30.32 6.90 70.29
CA MET A 1 -30.70 7.15 68.88
C MET A 1 -29.43 7.31 68.06
N LYS A 2 -29.03 6.30 67.27
CA LYS A 2 -27.82 6.35 66.43
C LYS A 2 -28.21 6.80 65.02
N LYS A 3 -27.67 7.93 64.55
CA LYS A 3 -27.86 8.41 63.17
C LYS A 3 -26.84 7.71 62.27
N ILE A 4 -27.32 6.93 61.31
CA ILE A 4 -26.51 6.32 60.25
C ILE A 4 -26.50 7.29 59.07
N PHE A 5 -25.31 7.75 58.67
CA PHE A 5 -25.11 8.51 57.44
C PHE A 5 -24.82 7.53 56.30
N LEU A 6 -25.69 7.50 55.30
CA LEU A 6 -25.49 6.76 54.06
C LEU A 6 -24.71 7.66 53.09
N VAL A 7 -23.46 7.31 52.81
CA VAL A 7 -22.65 7.95 51.76
C VAL A 7 -22.88 7.20 50.46
N ILE A 8 -23.58 7.82 49.52
CA ILE A 8 -23.76 7.29 48.16
C ILE A 8 -22.55 7.73 47.34
N MET A 9 -21.64 6.80 47.08
CA MET A 9 -20.50 7.00 46.18
C MET A 9 -20.99 6.81 44.74
N VAL A 10 -21.24 7.92 44.04
CA VAL A 10 -21.56 7.91 42.61
C VAL A 10 -20.26 7.70 41.82
N CYS A 11 -19.98 6.46 41.43
CA CYS A 11 -18.93 6.14 40.48
C CYS A 11 -19.38 6.56 39.07
N THR A 12 -19.05 7.78 38.64
CA THR A 12 -19.17 8.16 37.24
C THR A 12 -18.07 7.46 36.44
N VAL A 13 -18.42 6.38 35.75
CA VAL A 13 -17.58 5.78 34.72
C VAL A 13 -17.55 6.76 33.55
N LEU A 14 -16.51 7.59 33.47
CA LEU A 14 -16.20 8.38 32.28
C LEU A 14 -15.71 7.41 31.20
N CYS A 15 -16.64 6.79 30.50
CA CYS A 15 -16.36 6.12 29.24
C CYS A 15 -15.95 7.21 28.25
N GLY A 16 -14.65 7.42 28.07
CA GLY A 16 -14.13 8.32 27.05
C GLY A 16 -14.64 7.85 25.69
N TYR A 17 -15.47 8.68 25.04
CA TYR A 17 -15.79 8.49 23.64
C TYR A 17 -14.50 8.75 22.86
N GLN A 18 -13.78 7.68 22.51
CA GLN A 18 -12.73 7.78 21.51
C GLN A 18 -13.45 8.12 20.21
N ILE A 19 -13.25 9.35 19.70
CA ILE A 19 -13.57 9.65 18.31
C ILE A 19 -12.58 8.82 17.51
N GLN A 20 -12.99 7.61 17.09
CA GLN A 20 -12.22 6.85 16.13
C GLN A 20 -12.24 7.67 14.83
N THR A 21 -11.12 8.33 14.56
CA THR A 21 -10.94 9.01 13.29
C THR A 21 -10.97 7.94 12.21
N LYS A 22 -11.91 8.06 11.27
CA LYS A 22 -12.05 7.18 10.12
C LYS A 22 -10.69 6.99 9.44
N GLU A 23 -10.27 5.74 9.24
CA GLU A 23 -9.01 5.43 8.57
C GLU A 23 -8.99 6.11 7.19
N ARG A 24 -7.81 6.55 6.74
CA ARG A 24 -7.69 7.33 5.51
C ARG A 24 -6.40 7.04 4.76
N VAL A 25 -6.50 6.92 3.44
CA VAL A 25 -5.35 6.65 2.56
C VAL A 25 -5.14 7.76 1.54
N LEU A 26 -3.87 7.99 1.20
CA LEU A 26 -3.46 8.88 0.11
C LEU A 26 -3.03 8.07 -1.10
N VAL A 27 -3.77 8.16 -2.21
CA VAL A 27 -3.44 7.53 -3.49
C VAL A 27 -2.62 8.49 -4.33
N PHE A 28 -1.33 8.20 -4.47
CA PHE A 28 -0.39 8.93 -5.28
C PHE A 28 -0.21 8.29 -6.65
N THR A 29 -0.41 9.07 -7.72
CA THR A 29 -0.45 8.59 -9.12
C THR A 29 0.49 9.35 -10.05
N LYS A 30 1.50 10.04 -9.51
CA LYS A 30 2.45 10.80 -10.35
C LYS A 30 3.29 9.88 -11.22
N THR A 31 3.38 10.24 -12.50
CA THR A 31 4.21 9.56 -13.50
C THR A 31 5.10 10.56 -14.21
N VAL A 32 6.41 10.31 -14.27
CA VAL A 32 7.38 11.12 -15.04
C VAL A 32 8.08 10.34 -16.14
N ARG A 33 7.77 9.04 -16.29
CA ARG A 33 8.28 8.18 -17.36
C ARG A 33 7.16 7.65 -18.24
N TYR A 34 6.35 6.73 -17.69
CA TYR A 34 5.25 6.09 -18.42
C TYR A 34 3.95 6.25 -17.63
N HIS A 35 2.87 6.60 -18.34
CA HIS A 35 1.54 6.76 -17.79
C HIS A 35 0.68 5.56 -18.17
N HIS A 36 0.21 4.81 -17.18
CA HIS A 36 -0.65 3.65 -17.40
C HIS A 36 -2.11 4.10 -17.48
N GLU A 37 -2.81 3.74 -18.55
CA GLU A 37 -4.25 4.06 -18.72
C GLU A 37 -5.10 3.46 -17.60
N SER A 38 -4.62 2.39 -16.96
CA SER A 38 -5.28 1.73 -15.82
C SER A 38 -5.32 2.57 -14.54
N ILE A 39 -4.57 3.68 -14.45
CA ILE A 39 -4.56 4.56 -13.26
C ILE A 39 -5.98 5.04 -12.91
N LEU A 40 -6.76 5.47 -13.89
CA LEU A 40 -8.11 5.97 -13.65
C LEU A 40 -9.01 4.90 -13.02
N GLU A 41 -8.99 3.68 -13.57
CA GLU A 41 -9.80 2.57 -13.06
C GLU A 41 -9.27 2.06 -11.71
N GLY A 42 -7.95 2.08 -11.49
CA GLY A 42 -7.34 1.76 -10.20
C GLY A 42 -7.78 2.74 -9.10
N VAL A 43 -7.80 4.05 -9.39
CA VAL A 43 -8.31 5.06 -8.44
C VAL A 43 -9.77 4.80 -8.11
N LYS A 44 -10.63 4.57 -9.12
CA LYS A 44 -12.04 4.26 -8.92
C LYS A 44 -12.24 3.00 -8.07
N ALA A 45 -11.44 1.96 -8.31
CA ALA A 45 -11.50 0.71 -7.54
C ALA A 45 -11.14 0.94 -6.06
N ILE A 46 -10.08 1.70 -5.78
CA ILE A 46 -9.68 2.02 -4.40
C ILE A 46 -10.74 2.91 -3.71
N GLN A 47 -11.29 3.91 -4.41
CA GLN A 47 -12.37 4.76 -3.87
C GLN A 47 -13.64 3.96 -3.57
N LYS A 48 -14.01 3.02 -4.46
CA LYS A 48 -15.12 2.09 -4.22
C LYS A 48 -14.85 1.23 -2.98
N MET A 49 -13.65 0.67 -2.86
CA MET A 49 -13.23 -0.10 -1.68
C MET A 49 -13.31 0.74 -0.39
N GLY A 50 -12.86 2.00 -0.42
CA GLY A 50 -12.98 2.93 0.70
C GLY A 50 -14.41 3.16 1.16
N LYS A 51 -15.33 3.35 0.21
CA LYS A 51 -16.76 3.48 0.51
C LYS A 51 -17.35 2.21 1.11
N GLU A 52 -17.00 1.05 0.57
CA GLU A 52 -17.54 -0.25 1.00
C GLU A 52 -16.99 -0.71 2.37
N ASN A 53 -15.82 -0.22 2.78
CA ASN A 53 -15.14 -0.63 4.01
C ASN A 53 -14.92 0.54 4.99
N ASP A 54 -15.68 1.62 4.82
CA ASP A 54 -15.70 2.79 5.69
C ASP A 54 -14.34 3.45 5.97
N PHE A 55 -13.48 3.61 4.95
CA PHE A 55 -12.26 4.43 5.04
C PHE A 55 -12.22 5.54 3.97
N GLY A 56 -11.54 6.65 4.27
CA GLY A 56 -11.39 7.78 3.36
C GLY A 56 -10.30 7.56 2.31
N VAL A 57 -10.50 8.10 1.11
CA VAL A 57 -9.54 7.98 0.00
C VAL A 57 -9.35 9.35 -0.64
N ASP A 58 -8.15 9.90 -0.49
CA ASP A 58 -7.73 11.09 -1.22
C ASP A 58 -6.76 10.72 -2.33
N THR A 59 -6.72 11.51 -3.39
CA THR A 59 -5.89 11.25 -4.57
C THR A 59 -5.04 12.46 -4.88
N THR A 60 -3.79 12.25 -5.29
CA THR A 60 -2.93 13.34 -5.76
C THR A 60 -1.94 12.87 -6.81
N THR A 61 -1.55 13.79 -7.68
CA THR A 61 -0.39 13.67 -8.60
C THR A 61 0.75 14.60 -8.18
N MET A 62 0.57 15.36 -7.10
CA MET A 62 1.46 16.43 -6.69
C MET A 62 2.42 15.97 -5.58
N SER A 63 3.72 16.09 -5.82
CA SER A 63 4.74 15.69 -4.84
C SER A 63 4.76 16.55 -3.58
N ASN A 64 4.20 17.77 -3.64
CA ASN A 64 4.08 18.63 -2.46
C ASN A 64 3.14 18.05 -1.37
N ALA A 65 2.37 17.00 -1.68
CA ALA A 65 1.63 16.22 -0.71
C ALA A 65 2.54 15.43 0.25
N PHE A 66 3.83 15.24 -0.08
CA PHE A 66 4.82 14.55 0.75
C PHE A 66 5.50 15.51 1.74
N SER A 67 4.69 16.18 2.55
CA SER A 67 5.13 16.91 3.74
C SER A 67 4.74 16.15 5.00
N GLU A 68 5.49 16.33 6.10
CA GLU A 68 5.16 15.68 7.38
C GLU A 68 3.75 16.02 7.87
N GLU A 69 3.36 17.29 7.74
CA GLU A 69 2.03 17.77 8.11
C GLU A 69 0.91 17.11 7.29
N ASN A 70 1.11 16.93 5.98
CA ASN A 70 0.08 16.32 5.16
C ASN A 70 0.03 14.81 5.34
N LEU A 71 1.19 14.15 5.41
CA LEU A 71 1.30 12.70 5.57
C LEU A 71 0.78 12.20 6.93
N SER A 72 0.90 12.99 8.00
CA SER A 72 0.40 12.62 9.34
C SER A 72 -1.11 12.40 9.41
N LYS A 73 -1.84 12.84 8.39
CA LYS A 73 -3.29 12.69 8.30
C LYS A 73 -3.73 11.34 7.70
N TYR A 74 -2.80 10.48 7.25
CA TYR A 74 -3.09 9.26 6.51
C TYR A 74 -2.48 8.03 7.17
N ASP A 75 -3.27 6.96 7.31
CA ASP A 75 -2.82 5.68 7.85
C ASP A 75 -1.97 4.90 6.85
N ALA A 76 -2.21 5.08 5.55
CA ALA A 76 -1.37 4.52 4.49
C ALA A 76 -1.23 5.45 3.27
N VAL A 77 -0.09 5.35 2.59
CA VAL A 77 0.13 5.94 1.27
C VAL A 77 0.19 4.83 0.22
N ILE A 78 -0.62 4.97 -0.83
CA ILE A 78 -0.69 4.05 -1.95
C ILE A 78 0.01 4.68 -3.16
N PHE A 79 1.07 4.06 -3.65
CA PHE A 79 1.66 4.40 -4.94
C PHE A 79 0.97 3.55 -6.00
N LEU A 80 0.09 4.16 -6.78
CA LEU A 80 -0.67 3.47 -7.82
C LEU A 80 -0.06 3.77 -9.18
N SER A 81 0.64 2.77 -9.74
CA SER A 81 1.24 2.83 -11.08
C SER A 81 2.08 4.09 -11.31
N THR A 82 2.77 4.56 -10.27
CA THR A 82 3.71 5.69 -10.37
C THR A 82 4.92 5.30 -11.21
N SER A 83 5.66 6.25 -11.77
CA SER A 83 6.85 5.92 -12.57
C SER A 83 7.92 7.01 -12.57
N GLY A 84 9.19 6.62 -12.41
CA GLY A 84 10.35 7.52 -12.45
C GLY A 84 10.77 8.08 -11.08
N ASN A 85 11.50 9.20 -11.09
CA ASN A 85 11.95 9.92 -9.89
C ASN A 85 10.93 11.02 -9.57
N LEU A 86 10.19 10.85 -8.47
CA LEU A 86 8.94 11.54 -8.19
C LEU A 86 9.11 12.59 -7.10
N LEU A 87 9.99 12.30 -6.13
CA LEU A 87 10.18 13.08 -4.91
C LEU A 87 11.57 13.72 -4.88
N ASP A 88 11.63 14.98 -4.46
CA ASP A 88 12.88 15.65 -4.13
C ASP A 88 13.46 15.18 -2.78
N SER A 89 14.63 15.69 -2.40
CA SER A 89 15.32 15.28 -1.17
C SER A 89 14.51 15.56 0.11
N VAL A 90 13.76 16.66 0.16
CA VAL A 90 12.94 17.04 1.32
C VAL A 90 11.75 16.10 1.44
N GLN A 91 11.04 15.88 0.33
CA GLN A 91 9.89 14.97 0.25
C GLN A 91 10.29 13.52 0.57
N LYS A 92 11.48 13.10 0.11
CA LYS A 92 12.06 11.80 0.46
C LYS A 92 12.27 11.64 1.96
N LEU A 93 12.83 12.66 2.63
CA LEU A 93 13.01 12.64 4.07
C LEU A 93 11.67 12.61 4.83
N SER A 94 10.68 13.40 4.39
CA SER A 94 9.33 13.37 4.97
C SER A 94 8.68 11.99 4.82
N PHE A 95 8.80 11.35 3.66
CA PHE A 95 8.26 10.01 3.45
C PHE A 95 8.98 8.93 4.28
N GLN A 96 10.30 9.03 4.42
CA GLN A 96 11.06 8.15 5.31
C GLN A 96 10.61 8.26 6.76
N LYS A 97 10.41 9.49 7.25
CA LYS A 97 9.91 9.73 8.61
C LYS A 97 8.51 9.18 8.79
N TYR A 98 7.62 9.37 7.81
CA TYR A 98 6.27 8.81 7.82
C TYR A 98 6.29 7.28 8.00
N ILE A 99 7.03 6.55 7.17
CA ILE A 99 7.15 5.09 7.27
C ILE A 99 7.77 4.66 8.61
N ARG A 100 8.84 5.32 9.05
CA ARG A 100 9.48 5.01 10.35
C ARG A 100 8.60 5.28 11.56
N SER A 101 7.61 6.16 11.42
CA SER A 101 6.66 6.50 12.47
C SER A 101 5.42 5.59 12.45
N GLY A 102 5.42 4.53 11.64
CA GLY A 102 4.33 3.55 11.56
C GLY A 102 3.33 3.78 10.44
N GLY A 103 3.58 4.74 9.54
CA GLY A 103 2.74 4.94 8.36
C GLY A 103 2.79 3.75 7.40
N GLY A 104 1.63 3.34 6.89
CA GLY A 104 1.49 2.23 5.95
C GLY A 104 1.92 2.58 4.53
N PHE A 105 2.37 1.57 3.78
CA PHE A 105 2.70 1.71 2.36
C PHE A 105 2.09 0.58 1.54
N VAL A 106 1.55 0.94 0.38
CA VAL A 106 1.12 -0.02 -0.65
C VAL A 106 1.67 0.42 -1.99
N GLY A 107 2.50 -0.41 -2.62
CA GLY A 107 2.95 -0.21 -3.99
C GLY A 107 2.16 -1.09 -4.95
N ILE A 108 1.58 -0.51 -5.99
CA ILE A 108 0.82 -1.22 -7.02
C ILE A 108 1.50 -1.02 -8.38
N HIS A 109 1.71 -2.13 -9.11
CA HIS A 109 2.26 -2.16 -10.47
C HIS A 109 3.64 -1.47 -10.57
N SER A 110 3.76 -0.47 -11.44
CA SER A 110 4.98 0.28 -11.70
C SER A 110 5.48 1.14 -10.53
N ALA A 111 4.79 1.14 -9.38
CA ALA A 111 5.36 1.66 -8.13
C ALA A 111 6.75 1.06 -7.87
N SER A 112 6.93 -0.23 -8.15
CA SER A 112 8.22 -0.93 -8.05
C SER A 112 9.28 -0.48 -9.08
N ALA A 113 8.88 0.25 -10.12
CA ALA A 113 9.73 0.88 -11.13
C ALA A 113 10.01 2.37 -10.83
N SER A 114 9.48 2.90 -9.73
CA SER A 114 9.73 4.27 -9.26
C SER A 114 10.98 4.34 -8.39
N GLU A 115 11.59 5.52 -8.31
CA GLU A 115 12.66 5.85 -7.35
C GLU A 115 13.85 4.87 -7.35
N LYS A 116 14.18 4.27 -8.51
CA LYS A 116 15.20 3.20 -8.63
C LYS A 116 16.61 3.62 -8.16
N GLU A 117 16.91 4.92 -8.22
CA GLU A 117 18.19 5.50 -7.76
C GLU A 117 18.19 5.81 -6.26
N TRP A 118 17.11 5.49 -5.54
CA TRP A 118 16.98 5.68 -4.11
C TRP A 118 16.88 4.31 -3.41
N PRO A 119 18.03 3.71 -3.00
CA PRO A 119 18.07 2.34 -2.47
C PRO A 119 17.09 2.09 -1.32
N TRP A 120 16.86 3.10 -0.48
CA TRP A 120 15.91 3.02 0.62
C TRP A 120 14.48 2.71 0.14
N PHE A 121 14.05 3.24 -1.01
CA PHE A 121 12.73 2.93 -1.57
C PHE A 121 12.67 1.51 -2.14
N GLY A 122 13.73 1.05 -2.78
CA GLY A 122 13.84 -0.36 -3.19
C GLY A 122 13.76 -1.31 -1.98
N ASP A 123 14.37 -0.94 -0.87
CA ASP A 123 14.29 -1.68 0.40
C ASP A 123 12.88 -1.65 1.03
N LEU A 124 12.13 -0.56 0.86
CA LEU A 124 10.73 -0.45 1.29
C LEU A 124 9.81 -1.33 0.44
N VAL A 125 9.98 -1.33 -0.88
CA VAL A 125 9.23 -2.19 -1.81
C VAL A 125 9.61 -3.66 -1.64
N GLY A 126 10.85 -3.95 -1.26
CA GLY A 126 11.38 -5.30 -1.08
C GLY A 126 12.06 -5.87 -2.32
N ALA A 127 12.00 -5.19 -3.46
CA ALA A 127 12.71 -5.53 -4.68
C ALA A 127 12.72 -4.34 -5.67
N VAL A 128 13.55 -4.41 -6.72
CA VAL A 128 13.63 -3.37 -7.76
C VAL A 128 13.25 -3.96 -9.11
N PHE A 129 12.27 -3.34 -9.79
CA PHE A 129 11.82 -3.74 -11.12
C PHE A 129 12.96 -3.74 -12.16
N THR A 130 12.99 -4.77 -13.02
CA THR A 130 13.90 -4.86 -14.17
C THR A 130 13.17 -4.73 -15.49
N ASN A 131 12.31 -5.69 -15.82
CA ASN A 131 11.63 -5.85 -17.09
C ASN A 131 10.38 -6.72 -16.90
N HIS A 132 9.60 -6.89 -17.96
CA HIS A 132 8.51 -7.85 -18.05
C HIS A 132 8.35 -8.28 -19.52
N PRO A 133 7.80 -9.49 -19.79
CA PRO A 133 7.36 -9.85 -21.13
C PRO A 133 6.05 -9.12 -21.49
N ASP A 134 5.56 -9.31 -22.71
CA ASP A 134 4.23 -8.84 -23.11
C ASP A 134 3.12 -9.37 -22.16
N PRO A 135 2.04 -8.60 -21.94
CA PRO A 135 0.95 -8.99 -21.07
C PRO A 135 0.37 -10.35 -21.46
N GLN A 136 0.35 -11.29 -20.52
CA GLN A 136 -0.05 -12.67 -20.80
C GLN A 136 -0.75 -13.32 -19.60
N ILE A 137 -1.41 -14.44 -19.86
CA ILE A 137 -2.09 -15.21 -18.81
C ILE A 137 -1.03 -15.85 -17.90
N GLY A 138 -1.13 -15.59 -16.59
CA GLY A 138 -0.31 -16.18 -15.55
C GLY A 138 -1.16 -16.97 -14.56
N ASN A 139 -0.57 -18.04 -14.05
CA ASN A 139 -1.11 -18.82 -12.94
C ASN A 139 -0.49 -18.31 -11.64
N VAL A 140 -1.25 -17.49 -10.89
CA VAL A 140 -0.81 -16.99 -9.59
C VAL A 140 -1.05 -18.06 -8.54
N ILE A 141 0.03 -18.47 -7.87
CA ILE A 141 0.04 -19.45 -6.79
C ILE A 141 -0.06 -18.71 -5.46
N VAL A 142 -0.93 -19.21 -4.58
CA VAL A 142 -1.09 -18.69 -3.22
C VAL A 142 -0.18 -19.48 -2.28
N PHE A 143 0.89 -18.85 -1.79
CA PHE A 143 1.85 -19.48 -0.89
C PHE A 143 1.39 -19.50 0.56
N ASP A 144 0.80 -18.42 1.02
CA ASP A 144 0.16 -18.35 2.33
C ASP A 144 -1.35 -18.21 2.13
N LYS A 145 -2.12 -19.24 2.53
CA LYS A 145 -3.59 -19.26 2.45
C LYS A 145 -4.26 -18.84 3.76
N ASN A 146 -3.48 -18.59 4.81
CA ASN A 146 -4.00 -18.18 6.11
C ASN A 146 -3.97 -16.66 6.27
N ASP A 147 -3.13 -15.96 5.48
CA ASP A 147 -3.08 -14.50 5.48
C ASP A 147 -4.47 -13.89 5.13
N PRO A 148 -4.93 -12.85 5.87
CA PRO A 148 -6.22 -12.22 5.62
C PRO A 148 -6.43 -11.71 4.19
N SER A 149 -5.36 -11.33 3.50
CA SER A 149 -5.41 -10.81 2.12
C SER A 149 -5.52 -11.89 1.04
N THR A 150 -5.21 -13.15 1.37
CA THR A 150 -5.18 -14.26 0.42
C THR A 150 -6.10 -15.41 0.75
N LYS A 151 -6.64 -15.50 1.98
CA LYS A 151 -7.46 -16.64 2.45
C LYS A 151 -8.67 -17.01 1.59
N ASN A 152 -9.20 -16.05 0.85
CA ASN A 152 -10.37 -16.24 -0.03
C ASN A 152 -9.99 -16.37 -1.52
N LEU A 153 -8.69 -16.37 -1.86
CA LEU A 153 -8.23 -16.50 -3.24
C LEU A 153 -8.13 -17.98 -3.66
N PRO A 154 -8.56 -18.32 -4.89
CA PRO A 154 -8.30 -19.64 -5.44
C PRO A 154 -6.80 -19.83 -5.72
N SER A 155 -6.33 -21.07 -5.81
CA SER A 155 -4.95 -21.38 -6.21
C SER A 155 -4.94 -22.58 -7.17
N PRO A 156 -4.61 -22.41 -8.46
CA PRO A 156 -4.14 -21.17 -9.07
C PRO A 156 -5.24 -20.11 -9.22
N TRP A 157 -4.85 -18.85 -9.08
CA TRP A 157 -5.64 -17.68 -9.47
C TRP A 157 -5.19 -17.24 -10.87
N ILE A 158 -6.03 -17.51 -11.87
CA ILE A 158 -5.70 -17.24 -13.28
C ILE A 158 -5.99 -15.77 -13.59
N ARG A 159 -4.96 -15.04 -14.05
CA ARG A 159 -5.05 -13.62 -14.41
C ARG A 159 -4.25 -13.30 -15.65
N LYS A 160 -4.64 -12.28 -16.40
CA LYS A 160 -3.84 -11.72 -17.49
C LYS A 160 -3.26 -10.39 -17.00
N ASP A 161 -1.94 -10.27 -17.04
CA ASP A 161 -1.24 -9.06 -16.60
C ASP A 161 0.18 -8.98 -17.19
N GLU A 162 0.88 -7.89 -16.92
CA GLU A 162 2.33 -7.72 -17.11
C GLU A 162 3.06 -8.26 -15.87
N TRP A 163 3.64 -9.46 -15.99
CA TRP A 163 4.34 -10.10 -14.87
C TRP A 163 5.78 -9.62 -14.76
N TYR A 164 6.11 -8.98 -13.63
CA TYR A 164 7.40 -8.31 -13.47
C TYR A 164 8.50 -9.24 -12.98
N ASN A 165 9.68 -9.03 -13.55
CA ASN A 165 10.93 -9.53 -13.02
C ASN A 165 11.57 -8.47 -12.12
N PHE A 166 12.36 -8.96 -11.17
CA PHE A 166 12.98 -8.11 -10.16
C PHE A 166 14.44 -8.49 -9.91
N LYS A 167 15.21 -7.49 -9.47
CA LYS A 167 16.53 -7.66 -8.88
C LYS A 167 16.53 -7.15 -7.43
N ASN A 168 17.61 -7.45 -6.70
CA ASN A 168 17.81 -7.00 -5.33
C ASN A 168 16.63 -7.35 -4.41
N ILE A 169 16.06 -8.55 -4.58
CA ILE A 169 14.95 -9.04 -3.77
C ILE A 169 15.47 -9.22 -2.33
N ARG A 170 14.78 -8.61 -1.37
CA ARG A 170 15.12 -8.75 0.05
C ARG A 170 14.78 -10.15 0.53
N LEU A 171 15.66 -10.72 1.35
CA LEU A 171 15.46 -12.06 1.91
C LEU A 171 14.42 -12.10 3.04
N ASN A 172 14.17 -10.97 3.70
CA ASN A 172 13.22 -10.86 4.80
C ASN A 172 11.90 -10.24 4.33
N VAL A 173 11.25 -10.91 3.36
CA VAL A 173 9.91 -10.58 2.89
C VAL A 173 9.02 -11.81 3.05
N HIS A 174 7.78 -11.59 3.50
CA HIS A 174 6.79 -12.66 3.54
C HIS A 174 6.06 -12.71 2.19
N ILE A 175 6.37 -13.72 1.38
CA ILE A 175 5.81 -13.85 0.04
C ILE A 175 4.43 -14.49 0.15
N LEU A 176 3.38 -13.73 -0.19
CA LEU A 176 1.99 -14.21 -0.16
C LEU A 176 1.58 -14.91 -1.45
N LEU A 177 1.98 -14.35 -2.59
CA LEU A 177 1.62 -14.80 -3.93
C LEU A 177 2.87 -14.86 -4.82
N GLY A 178 2.89 -15.77 -5.79
CA GLY A 178 3.88 -15.77 -6.86
C GLY A 178 3.32 -16.37 -8.12
N VAL A 179 3.86 -15.98 -9.27
CA VAL A 179 3.35 -16.43 -10.56
C VAL A 179 4.25 -17.53 -11.13
N ASN A 180 3.65 -18.63 -11.59
CA ASN A 180 4.41 -19.77 -12.08
C ASN A 180 5.06 -19.45 -13.43
N TYR A 181 6.40 -19.41 -13.43
CA TYR A 181 7.18 -18.97 -14.59
C TYR A 181 7.33 -20.00 -15.72
N ILE A 182 7.03 -21.28 -15.45
CA ILE A 182 7.22 -22.38 -16.41
C ILE A 182 6.26 -22.26 -17.61
N LEU A 183 5.19 -21.47 -17.49
CA LEU A 183 4.20 -21.27 -18.55
C LEU A 183 4.45 -20.01 -19.39
N TYR A 184 5.51 -19.24 -19.11
CA TYR A 184 5.80 -18.04 -19.88
C TYR A 184 6.44 -18.37 -21.24
N THR A 185 5.78 -17.95 -22.31
CA THR A 185 6.40 -17.94 -23.63
C THR A 185 7.43 -16.81 -23.67
N ASN A 186 8.70 -17.15 -23.92
CA ASN A 186 9.88 -16.26 -24.01
C ASN A 186 10.50 -15.82 -22.67
N SER A 187 10.96 -16.76 -21.85
CA SER A 187 11.69 -16.52 -20.59
C SER A 187 13.13 -16.00 -20.75
N ASN A 188 13.47 -15.28 -21.83
CA ASN A 188 14.80 -14.69 -22.03
C ASN A 188 14.99 -13.35 -21.26
N TYR A 189 14.22 -13.12 -20.20
CA TYR A 189 14.13 -11.84 -19.48
C TYR A 189 14.49 -11.95 -18.01
#